data_AF-A0A2D6FHF3-F1
#
_entry.id   AF-A0A2D6FHF3-F1
#
_cell.length_a   1.000
_cell.length_b   1.000
_cell.length_c   1.000
_cell.angle_alpha   90.00
_cell.angle_beta   90.00
_cell.angle_gamma   90.00
#
_symmetry.space_group_name_H-M   'P 1'
#
loop_
_entity.id
_entity.type
_entity.pdbx_description
1 polymer ?
#
loop_
_entity_poly.entity_id
_entity_poly.type
_entity_poly.pdbx_seq_one_letter_code
_entity_poly.pdbx_strand_id
1 'polypeptide(L)' 'MLTPNSPLGPRKTTADPINLYTERLNGRMAMLGLAIGITVEAITGKGILDQVFGLFS' A
#
# COMPACT_ATOMS: atom_id res chain seq x y z
N MET A 1 -5.37 22.04 12.44
CA MET A 1 -4.56 22.26 13.66
C MET A 1 -3.10 22.00 13.29
N LEU A 2 -2.33 23.05 12.99
CA LEU A 2 -0.89 22.92 12.78
C LEU A 2 -0.24 22.97 14.16
N THR A 3 0.41 21.87 14.56
CA THR A 3 1.29 21.87 15.75
C THR A 3 2.49 22.77 15.43
N PRO A 4 2.73 23.85 16.19
CA PRO A 4 3.80 24.80 15.87
C PRO A 4 5.22 24.25 16.04
N ASN A 5 5.39 22.99 16.51
CA ASN A 5 6.68 22.52 17.04
C ASN A 5 7.16 21.18 16.45
N SER A 6 6.72 20.81 15.24
CA SER A 6 7.14 19.54 14.62
C SER A 6 8.51 19.68 13.92
N PRO A 7 9.53 18.88 14.26
CA PRO A 7 10.88 18.95 13.65
C PRO A 7 10.95 18.52 12.17
N LEU A 8 9.83 18.14 11.55
CA LEU A 8 9.74 17.61 10.18
C LEU A 8 9.18 18.62 9.15
N GLY A 9 9.12 19.91 9.51
CA GLY A 9 8.59 20.97 8.65
C GLY A 9 7.07 20.89 8.44
N PRO A 10 6.47 21.85 7.71
CA PRO A 10 5.03 21.87 7.46
C PRO A 10 4.61 20.61 6.70
N ARG A 11 3.85 19.74 7.36
CA ARG A 11 3.21 18.61 6.69
C ARG A 11 2.38 19.19 5.55
N LYS A 12 2.69 18.85 4.30
CA LYS A 12 1.83 19.16 3.13
C LYS A 12 0.54 18.33 3.18
N THR A 13 -0.16 18.35 4.31
CA THR A 13 -1.58 18.08 4.36
C THR A 13 -2.27 19.35 3.87
N THR A 14 -2.27 19.57 2.56
CA THR A 14 -3.31 20.37 1.92
C THR A 14 -4.60 19.61 2.18
N ALA A 15 -5.23 19.89 3.32
CA ALA A 15 -6.35 19.14 3.85
C ALA A 15 -7.62 19.54 3.11
N ASP A 16 -7.68 19.23 1.82
CA ASP A 16 -8.97 19.01 1.17
C ASP A 16 -9.52 17.72 1.78
N PRO A 17 -10.73 17.72 2.38
CA PRO A 17 -11.28 16.55 3.06
C PRO A 17 -11.34 15.30 2.16
N ILE A 18 -11.43 15.50 0.84
CA ILE A 18 -11.40 14.45 -0.17
C ILE A 18 -10.00 13.83 -0.34
N ASN A 19 -8.93 14.64 -0.26
CA ASN A 19 -7.56 14.19 -0.47
C ASN A 19 -7.06 13.34 0.71
N LEU A 20 -7.34 13.75 1.95
CA LEU A 20 -7.00 12.99 3.17
C LEU A 20 -7.68 11.63 3.25
N TYR A 21 -8.95 11.56 2.83
CA TYR A 21 -9.68 10.31 2.71
C TYR A 21 -9.02 9.39 1.67
N THR A 22 -8.65 9.95 0.52
CA THR A 22 -7.97 9.24 -0.57
C THR A 22 -6.58 8.72 -0.16
N GLU A 23 -5.79 9.53 0.54
CA GLU A 23 -4.45 9.16 1.02
C GLU A 23 -4.51 7.97 2.00
N ARG A 24 -5.49 7.98 2.93
CA ARG A 24 -5.70 6.88 3.87
C ARG A 24 -6.22 5.62 3.19
N LEU A 25 -7.13 5.75 2.22
CA LEU A 25 -7.63 4.60 1.46
C LEU A 25 -6.52 3.97 0.62
N ASN A 26 -5.76 4.76 -0.11
CA ASN A 26 -4.66 4.26 -0.95
C ASN A 26 -3.60 3.55 -0.09
N GLY A 27 -3.27 4.11 1.08
CA GLY A 27 -2.36 3.45 2.02
C GLY A 27 -2.86 2.09 2.51
N ARG A 28 -4.16 1.96 2.80
CA ARG A 28 -4.77 0.68 3.23
C ARG A 28 -4.80 -0.34 2.10
N MET A 29 -5.17 0.08 0.89
CA MET A 29 -5.19 -0.79 -0.29
C MET A 29 -3.79 -1.31 -0.62
N ALA A 30 -2.75 -0.47 -0.50
CA ALA A 30 -1.37 -0.88 -0.69
C ALA A 30 -0.93 -1.94 0.33
N MET A 31 -1.26 -1.76 1.61
CA MET A 31 -0.96 -2.76 2.65
C MET A 31 -1.68 -4.08 2.42
N LEU A 32 -2.95 -4.03 2.00
CA LEU A 32 -3.72 -5.23 1.66
C LEU A 32 -3.16 -5.94 0.43
N GLY A 33 -2.79 -5.21 -0.63
CA GLY A 33 -2.19 -5.80 -1.83
C GLY A 33 -0.89 -6.54 -1.54
N LEU A 34 -0.02 -5.97 -0.70
CA LEU A 34 1.21 -6.63 -0.26
C LEU A 34 0.91 -7.86 0.61
N ALA A 35 0.00 -7.74 1.58
CA ALA A 35 -0.37 -8.84 2.46
C ALA A 35 -0.97 -10.02 1.70
N ILE A 36 -1.84 -9.74 0.73
CA ILE A 36 -2.45 -10.75 -0.14
C ILE A 36 -1.38 -11.39 -1.03
N GLY A 37 -0.49 -10.59 -1.64
CA GLY A 37 0.61 -11.11 -2.46
C GLY A 37 1.49 -12.10 -1.71
N ILE A 38 1.96 -11.73 -0.52
CA ILE A 38 2.76 -12.62 0.34
C ILE A 38 1.95 -13.87 0.75
N THR A 39 0.68 -13.70 1.08
CA THR A 39 -0.18 -14.83 1.49
C THR A 39 -0.38 -15.82 0.35
N VAL A 40 -0.59 -15.34 -0.87
CA VAL A 40 -0.76 -16.18 -2.06
C VAL A 40 0.54 -16.91 -2.41
N GLU A 41 1.69 -16.23 -2.30
CA GLU A 41 3.00 -16.85 -2.48
C GLU A 41 3.27 -17.94 -1.42
N ALA A 42 2.91 -17.68 -0.16
CA ALA A 42 3.09 -18.63 0.95
C ALA A 42 2.17 -19.86 0.83
N ILE A 43 0.92 -19.69 0.40
CA ILE A 43 -0.04 -20.80 0.22
C ILE A 43 0.33 -21.66 -0.98
N THR A 44 0.79 -21.05 -2.07
CA THR A 44 1.10 -21.77 -3.31
C THR A 44 2.48 -22.43 -3.25
N GLY A 45 3.43 -21.87 -2.48
CA GLY A 45 4.77 -22.44 -2.30
C GLY A 45 5.65 -22.41 -3.55
N LYS A 46 5.17 -21.78 -4.63
CA LYS A 46 5.88 -21.48 -5.87
C LYS A 46 5.77 -19.97 -6.06
N GLY A 47 6.89 -19.31 -6.35
CA GLY A 47 6.86 -17.86 -6.61
C GLY A 47 5.83 -17.55 -7.69
N ILE A 48 5.14 -16.42 -7.59
CA ILE A 48 4.08 -16.01 -8.55
C ILE A 48 4.56 -16.10 -10.01
N LEU A 49 5.86 -15.94 -10.24
CA LEU A 49 6.53 -16.09 -11.53
C LEU A 49 6.47 -17.53 -12.07
N ASP A 50 6.71 -18.55 -11.25
CA ASP A 50 6.66 -19.96 -11.70
C ASP A 50 5.23 -20.38 -12.08
N GLN A 51 4.23 -19.84 -11.37
CA GLN A 51 2.83 -20.18 -11.64
C GLN A 51 2.30 -19.49 -12.91
N VAL A 52 2.72 -18.25 -13.20
CA VAL A 52 2.34 -17.55 -14.44
C VAL A 52 3.14 -18.06 -15.65
N PHE A 53 4.44 -18.35 -15.51
CA PHE A 53 5.27 -18.83 -16.62
C PHE A 53 5.00 -20.30 -16.96
N GLY A 54 4.71 -21.15 -15.96
CA GLY A 54 4.35 -22.55 -16.16
C GLY A 54 2.97 -22.76 -16.80
N LEU A 55 2.13 -21.72 -16.89
CA LEU A 55 0.84 -21.79 -17.60
C LEU A 55 0.99 -21.64 -19.13
N PHE A 56 2.16 -21.17 -19.63
CA PHE A 56 2.45 -20.99 -21.06
C PHE A 56 3.37 -22.07 -21.65
N SER A 57 3.73 -23.11 -20.88
CA SER A 57 4.54 -24.26 -21.35
C SER A 57 3.70 -25.48 -21.67
#